data_AF-A0A7C6RBA4-F1
#
_entry.id   AF-A0A7C6RBA4-F1
#
_cell.length_a   1.000
_cell.length_b   1.000
_cell.length_c   1.000
_cell.angle_alpha   90.00
_cell.angle_beta   90.00
_cell.angle_gamma   90.00
#
_symmetry.space_group_name_H-M   'P 1'
#
loop_
_entity.id
_entity.type
_entity.pdbx_description
1 polymer ?
#
loop_
_entity_poly.entity_id
_entity_poly.type
_entity_poly.pdbx_seq_one_letter_code
_entity_poly.pdbx_strand_id
1 'polypeptide(L)'
;MNLSPRLQKVASLVPPGSIVADIGSDHAFLPVYLVEEGICPRVIAGEINEKPYLLASSQVEKRGLADHIQVRWGDGLQVLAPGEADVVVLAGMGGRTIKKILCDTPEVTETIRRFILQPMTEAGELRLWLSRHYFKISAEVLVEEKGRIYEVIVAEHGLEPASTEVTLTLGPRLVAEEHPLLRQHLDVLIARERAILAQIEGRAGLSRENWERLRAVKTRLAGLEGIRACL
;
A
#
# COMPACT_ATOMS: atom_id res chain seq x y z
N MET A 1 11.00 -19.39 -4.85
CA MET A 1 11.51 -18.67 -3.64
C MET A 1 10.42 -18.61 -2.57
N ASN A 2 10.69 -18.56 -1.26
CA ASN A 2 9.64 -18.31 -0.25
C ASN A 2 9.57 -16.81 0.11
N LEU A 3 8.44 -16.16 -0.21
CA LEU A 3 8.18 -14.78 0.19
C LEU A 3 7.77 -14.70 1.66
N SER A 4 7.91 -13.51 2.25
CA SER A 4 7.30 -13.21 3.55
C SER A 4 5.77 -13.26 3.41
N PRO A 5 4.99 -13.53 4.49
CA PRO A 5 3.53 -13.53 4.42
C PRO A 5 2.95 -12.26 3.79
N ARG A 6 3.52 -11.09 4.08
CA ARG A 6 3.13 -9.81 3.48
C ARG A 6 3.35 -9.78 1.97
N LEU A 7 4.56 -10.12 1.50
CA LEU A 7 4.84 -10.14 0.06
C LEU A 7 4.09 -11.25 -0.67
N GLN A 8 3.88 -12.40 -0.03
CA GLN A 8 3.05 -13.49 -0.56
C GLN A 8 1.60 -13.03 -0.76
N LYS A 9 1.07 -12.22 0.17
CA LYS A 9 -0.26 -11.64 0.03
C LYS A 9 -0.32 -10.63 -1.12
N VAL A 10 0.68 -9.76 -1.24
CA VAL A 10 0.81 -8.84 -2.37
C VAL A 10 0.84 -9.61 -3.70
N ALA A 11 1.67 -10.66 -3.80
CA ALA A 11 1.76 -11.50 -4.99
C ALA A 11 0.41 -12.15 -5.35
N SER A 12 -0.38 -12.59 -4.36
CA SER A 12 -1.69 -13.22 -4.61
C SER A 12 -2.75 -12.28 -5.19
N LEU A 13 -2.51 -10.95 -5.17
CA LEU A 13 -3.43 -9.94 -5.72
C LEU A 13 -3.08 -9.55 -7.16
N VAL A 14 -1.96 -10.05 -7.67
CA VAL A 14 -1.51 -9.85 -9.06
C VAL A 14 -2.35 -10.74 -9.99
N PRO A 15 -3.05 -10.18 -10.99
CA PRO A 15 -3.71 -10.96 -12.03
C PRO A 15 -2.70 -11.82 -12.81
N PRO A 16 -2.95 -13.13 -12.97
CA PRO A 16 -2.09 -13.97 -13.81
C PRO A 16 -1.99 -13.41 -15.24
N GLY A 17 -0.79 -13.45 -15.81
CA GLY A 17 -0.52 -12.98 -17.17
C GLY A 17 -0.23 -11.47 -17.28
N SER A 18 -0.36 -10.69 -16.21
CA SER A 18 -0.10 -9.23 -16.25
C SER A 18 1.39 -8.90 -16.34
N ILE A 19 1.73 -7.81 -17.02
CA ILE A 19 3.05 -7.18 -16.92
C ILE A 19 3.07 -6.33 -15.65
N VAL A 20 3.96 -6.66 -14.72
CA VAL A 20 4.04 -5.99 -13.40
C VAL A 20 5.23 -5.04 -13.37
N ALA A 21 5.04 -3.87 -12.76
CA ALA A 21 6.12 -3.04 -12.26
C ALA A 21 6.14 -3.07 -10.73
N ASP A 22 7.24 -3.53 -10.14
CA ASP A 22 7.46 -3.52 -8.69
C ASP A 22 8.43 -2.40 -8.33
N ILE A 23 7.93 -1.38 -7.63
CA ILE A 23 8.65 -0.14 -7.37
C ILE A 23 9.14 -0.15 -5.91
N GLY A 24 10.46 -0.02 -5.73
CA GLY A 24 11.14 -0.22 -4.45
C GLY A 24 11.19 -1.70 -4.06
N SER A 25 11.52 -2.55 -5.03
CA SER A 25 11.38 -4.01 -4.98
C SER A 25 12.15 -4.71 -3.85
N ASP A 26 13.20 -4.07 -3.33
CA ASP A 26 14.07 -4.55 -2.26
C ASP A 26 14.58 -5.98 -2.53
N HIS A 27 15.64 -6.05 -3.33
CA HIS A 27 16.30 -7.28 -3.79
C HIS A 27 15.55 -8.10 -4.85
N ALA A 28 14.53 -7.56 -5.52
CA ALA A 28 13.79 -8.28 -6.56
C ALA A 28 13.14 -9.59 -6.10
N PHE A 29 12.82 -9.74 -4.80
CA PHE A 29 12.19 -10.97 -4.30
C PHE A 29 10.80 -11.20 -4.91
N LEU A 30 9.96 -10.17 -4.95
CA LEU A 30 8.64 -10.27 -5.56
C LEU A 30 8.71 -10.51 -7.09
N PRO A 31 9.52 -9.77 -7.88
CA PRO A 31 9.71 -10.04 -9.31
C PRO A 31 10.15 -11.47 -9.60
N VAL A 32 11.15 -11.96 -8.87
CA VAL A 32 11.65 -13.33 -9.02
C VAL A 32 10.55 -14.33 -8.72
N TYR A 33 9.81 -14.14 -7.62
CA TYR A 33 8.71 -15.02 -7.27
C TYR A 33 7.61 -15.04 -8.34
N LEU A 34 7.18 -13.88 -8.84
CA LEU A 34 6.11 -13.79 -9.83
C LEU A 34 6.47 -14.48 -11.15
N VAL A 35 7.73 -14.43 -11.56
CA VAL A 35 8.21 -15.12 -12.77
C VAL A 35 8.44 -16.61 -12.53
N GLU A 36 9.09 -17.00 -11.42
CA GLU A 36 9.37 -18.41 -11.09
C GLU A 36 8.07 -19.23 -10.95
N GLU A 37 7.03 -18.65 -10.38
CA GLU A 37 5.72 -19.31 -10.22
C GLU A 37 4.83 -19.21 -11.47
N GLY A 38 5.32 -18.63 -12.57
CA GLY A 38 4.57 -18.48 -13.82
C GLY A 38 3.37 -17.53 -13.73
N ILE A 39 3.33 -16.67 -12.71
CA ILE A 39 2.23 -15.71 -12.51
C ILE A 39 2.34 -14.57 -13.54
N CYS A 40 3.55 -14.07 -13.77
CA CYS A 40 3.81 -12.95 -14.68
C CYS A 40 4.78 -13.34 -15.80
N PRO A 41 4.50 -13.00 -17.07
CA PRO A 41 5.42 -13.24 -18.18
C PRO A 41 6.62 -12.28 -18.16
N ARG A 42 6.44 -11.08 -17.58
CA ARG A 42 7.46 -10.04 -17.48
C ARG A 42 7.25 -9.18 -16.24
N VAL A 43 8.33 -8.78 -15.58
CA VAL A 43 8.32 -7.83 -14.46
C VAL A 43 9.38 -6.74 -14.66
N ILE A 44 9.06 -5.50 -14.30
CA ILE A 44 10.01 -4.38 -14.24
C ILE A 44 10.22 -4.06 -12.77
N ALA A 45 11.46 -4.18 -12.28
CA ALA A 45 11.83 -3.84 -10.91
C ALA A 45 12.48 -2.46 -10.89
N GLY A 46 11.82 -1.49 -10.26
CA GLY A 46 12.33 -0.13 -10.08
C GLY A 46 13.03 0.04 -8.75
N GLU A 47 14.24 0.60 -8.76
CA GLU A 47 15.00 0.93 -7.54
C GLU A 47 15.51 2.37 -7.63
N ILE A 48 15.39 3.15 -6.55
CA ILE A 48 15.90 4.54 -6.51
C ILE A 48 17.36 4.62 -6.05
N ASN A 49 17.81 3.63 -5.27
CA ASN A 49 19.13 3.61 -4.69
C ASN A 49 20.03 2.64 -5.47
N GLU A 50 21.27 3.08 -5.76
CA GLU A 50 22.25 2.31 -6.52
C GLU A 50 22.52 0.92 -5.90
N LYS A 51 22.70 0.85 -4.59
CA LYS A 51 23.00 -0.43 -3.91
C LYS A 51 21.85 -1.44 -4.06
N PRO A 52 20.58 -1.13 -3.70
CA PRO A 52 19.44 -1.98 -4.01
C PRO A 52 19.34 -2.36 -5.50
N TYR A 53 19.52 -1.40 -6.42
CA TYR A 53 19.53 -1.65 -7.86
C TYR A 53 20.56 -2.72 -8.27
N LEU A 54 21.81 -2.59 -7.82
CA LEU A 54 22.87 -3.56 -8.12
C LEU A 54 22.58 -4.94 -7.53
N LEU A 55 22.02 -5.00 -6.31
CA LEU A 55 21.65 -6.25 -5.66
C LEU A 55 20.50 -6.96 -6.39
N ALA A 56 19.46 -6.22 -6.76
CA ALA A 56 18.34 -6.72 -7.54
C ALA A 56 18.81 -7.24 -8.92
N SER A 57 19.64 -6.47 -9.62
CA SER A 57 20.21 -6.86 -10.93
C SER A 57 21.02 -8.14 -10.82
N SER A 58 21.95 -8.21 -9.86
CA SER A 58 22.75 -9.41 -9.62
C SER A 58 21.90 -10.63 -9.27
N GLN A 59 20.81 -10.46 -8.53
CA GLN A 59 19.91 -11.56 -8.18
C GLN A 59 19.14 -12.09 -9.39
N VAL A 60 18.66 -11.21 -10.26
CA VAL A 60 17.99 -11.57 -11.51
C VAL A 60 18.95 -12.32 -12.44
N GLU A 61 20.17 -11.81 -12.62
CA GLU A 61 21.20 -12.44 -13.45
C GLU A 61 21.59 -13.82 -12.93
N LYS A 62 21.86 -13.97 -11.63
CA LYS A 62 22.25 -15.25 -11.01
C LYS A 62 21.18 -16.34 -11.16
N ARG A 63 19.92 -15.95 -11.32
CA ARG A 63 18.80 -16.87 -11.54
C ARG A 63 18.48 -17.10 -13.02
N GLY A 64 19.19 -16.44 -13.95
CA GLY A 64 18.93 -16.54 -15.37
C GLY A 64 17.58 -15.95 -15.79
N LEU A 65 17.08 -14.96 -15.06
CA LEU A 65 15.74 -14.38 -15.28
C LEU A 65 15.76 -13.04 -16.02
N ALA A 66 16.91 -12.64 -16.58
CA ALA A 66 17.08 -11.34 -17.23
C ALA A 66 16.15 -11.12 -18.45
N ASP A 67 15.73 -12.20 -19.12
CA ASP A 67 14.78 -12.13 -20.23
C ASP A 67 13.35 -11.79 -19.77
N HIS A 68 13.05 -12.02 -18.49
CA HIS A 68 11.72 -11.83 -17.90
C HIS A 68 11.66 -10.69 -16.89
N ILE A 69 12.78 -10.34 -16.26
CA ILE A 69 12.84 -9.30 -15.23
C ILE A 69 13.83 -8.23 -15.64
N GLN A 70 13.34 -7.00 -15.82
CA GLN A 70 14.17 -5.84 -16.11
C GLN A 70 14.33 -5.02 -14.84
N VAL A 71 15.56 -4.88 -14.35
CA VAL A 71 15.86 -4.02 -13.21
C VAL A 71 16.26 -2.64 -13.73
N ARG A 72 15.64 -1.59 -13.20
CA ARG A 72 15.83 -0.20 -13.65
C ARG A 72 16.13 0.71 -12.47
N TRP A 73 17.09 1.60 -12.65
CA TRP A 73 17.45 2.62 -11.66
C TRP A 73 16.68 3.91 -11.95
N GLY A 74 15.85 4.38 -11.01
CA GLY A 74 15.11 5.63 -11.12
C GLY A 74 14.14 5.88 -9.96
N ASP A 75 13.57 7.08 -9.90
CA ASP A 75 12.64 7.48 -8.85
C ASP A 75 11.19 7.12 -9.19
N GLY A 76 10.56 6.30 -8.36
CA GLY A 76 9.15 5.98 -8.47
C GLY A 76 8.77 5.39 -9.84
N LEU A 77 7.75 5.97 -10.47
CA LEU A 77 7.23 5.52 -11.77
C LEU A 77 8.01 6.06 -12.97
N GLN A 78 9.04 6.89 -12.76
CA GLN A 78 9.89 7.39 -13.86
C GLN A 78 10.69 6.27 -14.55
N VAL A 79 10.77 5.09 -13.93
CA VAL A 79 11.37 3.89 -14.54
C VAL A 79 10.51 3.27 -15.63
N LEU A 80 9.28 3.76 -15.85
CA LEU A 80 8.32 3.20 -16.79
C LEU A 80 7.98 4.17 -17.91
N ALA A 81 7.71 3.63 -19.10
CA ALA A 81 6.98 4.33 -20.14
C ALA A 81 5.45 4.18 -19.92
N PRO A 82 4.63 5.15 -20.36
CA PRO A 82 3.17 5.00 -20.36
C PRO A 82 2.73 3.73 -21.10
N GLY A 83 1.86 2.93 -20.48
CA GLY A 83 1.34 1.66 -21.01
C GLY A 83 2.31 0.48 -20.94
N GLU A 84 3.47 0.63 -20.30
CA GLU A 84 4.49 -0.43 -20.27
C GLU A 84 4.18 -1.57 -19.28
N ALA A 85 3.39 -1.27 -18.24
CA ALA A 85 2.95 -2.23 -17.22
C ALA A 85 1.44 -2.14 -17.02
N ASP A 86 0.79 -3.29 -16.78
CA ASP A 86 -0.63 -3.37 -16.45
C ASP A 86 -0.87 -3.10 -14.95
N VAL A 87 0.08 -3.53 -14.12
CA VAL A 87 -0.03 -3.55 -12.67
C VAL A 87 1.20 -2.89 -12.05
N VAL A 88 0.98 -1.96 -11.12
CA VAL A 88 2.04 -1.40 -10.28
C VAL A 88 1.92 -1.92 -8.86
N VAL A 89 3.02 -2.41 -8.31
CA VAL A 89 3.17 -2.76 -6.90
C VAL A 89 4.02 -1.70 -6.20
N LEU A 90 3.50 -1.15 -5.12
CA LEU A 90 4.18 -0.20 -4.23
C LEU A 90 4.05 -0.72 -2.80
N ALA A 91 5.03 -1.50 -2.35
CA ALA A 91 4.97 -2.17 -1.05
C ALA A 91 6.08 -1.73 -0.09
N GLY A 92 5.79 -1.71 1.21
CA GLY A 92 6.79 -1.35 2.23
C GLY A 92 7.06 0.16 2.34
N MET A 93 6.23 1.01 1.74
CA MET A 93 6.41 2.47 1.73
C MET A 93 5.39 3.19 2.63
N GLY A 94 5.68 4.40 3.08
CA GLY A 94 4.68 5.24 3.75
C GLY A 94 3.59 5.70 2.79
N GLY A 95 2.34 5.83 3.26
CA GLY A 95 1.21 6.24 2.42
C GLY A 95 1.43 7.58 1.69
N ARG A 96 2.09 8.55 2.34
CA ARG A 96 2.50 9.80 1.70
C ARG A 96 3.50 9.60 0.56
N THR A 97 4.46 8.69 0.71
CA THR A 97 5.43 8.35 -0.34
C THR A 97 4.73 7.70 -1.53
N ILE A 98 3.85 6.75 -1.27
CA ILE A 98 3.03 6.11 -2.32
C ILE A 98 2.26 7.17 -3.09
N LYS A 99 1.54 8.05 -2.39
CA LYS A 99 0.83 9.18 -3.01
C LYS A 99 1.76 10.03 -3.88
N LYS A 100 2.93 10.42 -3.36
CA LYS A 100 3.90 11.23 -4.10
C LYS A 100 4.31 10.53 -5.41
N ILE A 101 4.67 9.26 -5.34
CA ILE A 101 5.06 8.46 -6.51
C ILE A 101 3.97 8.45 -7.58
N LEU A 102 2.69 8.30 -7.18
CA LEU A 102 1.56 8.34 -8.11
C LEU A 102 1.34 9.75 -8.70
N CYS A 103 1.55 10.80 -7.92
CA CYS A 103 1.38 12.19 -8.37
C CYS A 103 2.49 12.67 -9.32
N ASP A 104 3.71 12.19 -9.13
CA ASP A 104 4.89 12.72 -9.83
C ASP A 104 5.02 12.21 -11.27
N THR A 105 4.23 11.22 -11.67
CA THR A 105 4.26 10.63 -13.01
C THR A 105 2.83 10.32 -13.49
N PRO A 106 1.99 11.35 -13.67
CA PRO A 106 0.57 11.17 -14.00
C PRO A 106 0.37 10.43 -15.32
N GLU A 107 1.19 10.69 -16.33
CA GLU A 107 1.12 10.06 -17.65
C GLU A 107 1.33 8.54 -17.60
N VAL A 108 2.16 8.05 -16.67
CA VAL A 108 2.29 6.61 -16.42
C VAL A 108 1.09 6.14 -15.61
N THR A 109 0.79 6.82 -14.50
CA THR A 109 -0.30 6.46 -13.57
C THR A 109 -1.64 6.29 -14.28
N GLU A 110 -1.99 7.16 -15.22
CA GLU A 110 -3.23 7.10 -16.01
C GLU A 110 -3.33 5.83 -16.89
N THR A 111 -2.20 5.25 -17.29
CA THR A 111 -2.17 4.03 -18.13
C THR A 111 -2.19 2.73 -17.33
N ILE A 112 -1.84 2.77 -16.04
CA ILE A 112 -1.82 1.57 -15.20
C ILE A 112 -3.25 1.14 -14.90
N ARG A 113 -3.56 -0.15 -15.12
CA ARG A 113 -4.89 -0.70 -14.88
C ARG A 113 -5.16 -0.94 -13.40
N ARG A 114 -4.15 -1.43 -12.66
CA ARG A 114 -4.29 -1.81 -11.25
C ARG A 114 -3.07 -1.43 -10.43
N PHE A 115 -3.33 -0.93 -9.22
CA PHE A 115 -2.32 -0.63 -8.21
C PHE A 115 -2.50 -1.58 -7.03
N ILE A 116 -1.41 -2.20 -6.59
CA ILE A 116 -1.36 -3.00 -5.37
C ILE A 116 -0.44 -2.25 -4.39
N LEU A 117 -1.06 -1.62 -3.41
CA LEU A 117 -0.42 -0.66 -2.52
C LEU A 117 -0.35 -1.27 -1.13
N GLN A 118 0.85 -1.38 -0.56
CA GLN A 118 1.03 -1.84 0.81
C GLN A 118 1.69 -0.70 1.62
N PRO A 119 0.87 0.24 2.15
CA PRO A 119 1.37 1.32 3.00
C PRO A 119 1.79 0.79 4.38
N MET A 120 2.93 1.27 4.87
CA MET A 120 3.42 1.00 6.24
C MET A 120 2.86 1.99 7.27
N THR A 121 2.40 3.16 6.79
CA THR A 121 1.82 4.25 7.59
C THR A 121 0.79 4.99 6.75
N GLU A 122 -0.10 5.75 7.41
CA GLU A 122 -1.03 6.68 6.73
C GLU A 122 -1.97 6.01 5.70
N ALA A 123 -2.38 4.74 5.90
CA ALA A 123 -3.28 4.03 4.99
C ALA A 123 -4.63 4.73 4.80
N GLY A 124 -5.24 5.26 5.88
CA GLY A 124 -6.47 6.05 5.81
C GLY A 124 -6.34 7.32 4.95
N GLU A 125 -5.23 8.04 5.06
CA GLU A 125 -4.94 9.23 4.23
C GLU A 125 -4.70 8.84 2.77
N LEU A 126 -4.05 7.71 2.52
CA LEU A 126 -3.87 7.18 1.17
C LEU A 126 -5.23 6.84 0.54
N ARG A 127 -6.12 6.15 1.25
CA ARG A 127 -7.49 5.87 0.78
C ARG A 127 -8.29 7.13 0.51
N LEU A 128 -8.20 8.12 1.41
CA LEU A 128 -8.85 9.42 1.21
C LEU A 128 -8.35 10.09 -0.07
N TRP A 129 -7.04 10.08 -0.31
CA TRP A 129 -6.47 10.60 -1.55
C TRP A 129 -6.96 9.82 -2.77
N LEU A 130 -6.89 8.48 -2.75
CA LEU A 130 -7.39 7.63 -3.84
C LEU A 130 -8.85 7.97 -4.19
N SER A 131 -9.72 8.04 -3.19
CA SER A 131 -11.14 8.35 -3.37
C SER A 131 -11.41 9.73 -4.00
N ARG A 132 -10.50 10.69 -3.79
CA ARG A 132 -10.60 12.06 -4.34
C ARG A 132 -9.96 12.19 -5.73
N HIS A 133 -9.21 11.20 -6.19
CA HIS A 133 -8.41 11.25 -7.41
C HIS A 133 -8.81 10.18 -8.43
N TYR A 134 -10.10 9.83 -8.47
CA TYR A 134 -10.66 8.88 -9.43
C TYR A 134 -10.03 7.47 -9.34
N PHE A 135 -9.72 7.04 -8.12
CA PHE A 135 -9.38 5.64 -7.85
C PHE A 135 -10.48 4.99 -7.02
N LYS A 136 -10.97 3.85 -7.50
CA LYS A 136 -11.83 2.94 -6.77
C LYS A 136 -10.98 1.92 -6.04
N ILE A 137 -11.24 1.75 -4.76
CA ILE A 137 -10.67 0.67 -3.95
C ILE A 137 -11.43 -0.60 -4.31
N SER A 138 -10.79 -1.49 -5.06
CA SER A 138 -11.42 -2.71 -5.60
C SER A 138 -11.36 -3.89 -4.64
N ALA A 139 -10.32 -3.95 -3.80
CA ALA A 139 -10.15 -4.97 -2.77
C ALA A 139 -9.20 -4.48 -1.68
N GLU A 140 -9.33 -5.03 -0.48
CA GLU A 140 -8.38 -4.80 0.61
C GLU A 140 -8.15 -6.09 1.38
N VAL A 141 -6.94 -6.30 1.88
CA VAL A 141 -6.63 -7.47 2.69
C VAL A 141 -5.76 -7.08 3.87
N LEU A 142 -6.00 -7.72 5.01
CA LEU A 142 -5.12 -7.66 6.16
C LEU A 142 -4.25 -8.92 6.21
N VAL A 143 -2.97 -8.74 6.52
CA VAL A 143 -2.02 -9.85 6.68
C VAL A 143 -1.23 -9.67 7.98
N GLU A 144 -1.16 -10.73 8.77
CA GLU A 144 -0.31 -10.77 9.95
C GLU A 144 1.09 -11.28 9.57
N GLU A 145 2.11 -10.52 9.95
CA GLU A 145 3.51 -10.94 9.83
C GLU A 145 4.29 -10.47 11.06
N LYS A 146 4.96 -11.40 11.76
CA LYS A 146 5.79 -11.12 12.95
C LYS A 146 5.02 -10.32 14.03
N GLY A 147 3.77 -10.69 14.28
CA GLY A 147 2.91 -10.06 15.31
C GLY A 147 2.41 -8.66 14.96
N ARG A 148 2.54 -8.24 13.68
CA ARG A 148 2.02 -6.97 13.18
C ARG A 148 1.01 -7.23 12.07
N ILE A 149 -0.07 -6.45 12.06
CA ILE A 149 -1.03 -6.43 10.96
C ILE A 149 -0.60 -5.39 9.92
N TYR A 150 -0.57 -5.81 8.67
CA TYR A 150 -0.31 -4.96 7.52
C TYR A 150 -1.54 -4.89 6.63
N GLU A 151 -1.74 -3.72 6.03
CA GLU A 151 -2.82 -3.43 5.09
C GLU A 151 -2.28 -3.51 3.66
N VAL A 152 -3.02 -4.19 2.78
CA VAL A 152 -2.82 -4.15 1.33
C VAL A 152 -4.08 -3.62 0.69
N ILE A 153 -3.95 -2.58 -0.14
CA ILE A 153 -5.03 -1.90 -0.83
C ILE A 153 -4.86 -2.17 -2.32
N VAL A 154 -5.90 -2.68 -2.97
CA VAL A 154 -5.97 -2.77 -4.43
C VAL A 154 -6.84 -1.62 -4.93
N ALA A 155 -6.27 -0.81 -5.82
CA ALA A 155 -6.95 0.31 -6.43
C ALA A 155 -6.93 0.20 -7.96
N GLU A 156 -8.01 0.63 -8.59
CA GLU A 156 -8.18 0.70 -10.04
C GLU A 156 -8.81 2.05 -10.38
N HIS A 157 -8.66 2.52 -11.63
CA HIS A 157 -9.31 3.75 -12.07
C HIS A 157 -10.84 3.64 -11.95
N GLY A 158 -11.47 4.63 -11.32
CA GLY A 158 -12.92 4.67 -11.13
C GLY A 158 -13.36 5.53 -9.95
N LEU A 159 -14.68 5.74 -9.85
CA LEU A 159 -15.27 6.45 -8.72
C LEU A 159 -15.37 5.53 -7.50
N GLU A 160 -14.80 5.97 -6.39
CA GLU A 160 -14.99 5.33 -5.08
C GLU A 160 -16.35 5.72 -4.49
N PRO A 161 -17.16 4.76 -4.02
CA PRO A 161 -18.39 5.06 -3.28
C PRO A 161 -18.13 5.95 -2.06
N ALA A 162 -19.09 6.84 -1.78
CA ALA A 162 -19.01 7.74 -0.65
C ALA A 162 -18.79 6.94 0.66
N SER A 163 -17.70 7.28 1.35
CA SER A 163 -17.27 6.63 2.59
C SER A 163 -16.96 7.69 3.64
N THR A 164 -17.22 7.39 4.90
CA THR A 164 -16.85 8.29 6.00
C THR A 164 -15.33 8.26 6.22
N GLU A 165 -14.76 9.30 6.81
CA GLU A 165 -13.33 9.30 7.17
C GLU A 165 -12.95 8.14 8.12
N VAL A 166 -13.87 7.74 9.00
CA VAL A 166 -13.69 6.60 9.91
C VAL A 166 -13.64 5.29 9.11
N THR A 167 -14.56 5.12 8.16
CA THR A 167 -14.58 3.95 7.27
C THR A 167 -13.32 3.88 6.41
N LEU A 168 -12.87 5.02 5.86
CA LEU A 168 -11.59 5.09 5.12
C LEU A 168 -10.40 4.80 6.02
N THR A 169 -10.42 5.24 7.28
CA THR A 169 -9.36 4.92 8.24
C THR A 169 -9.24 3.40 8.47
N LEU A 170 -10.38 2.72 8.57
CA LEU A 170 -10.44 1.28 8.82
C LEU A 170 -10.25 0.40 7.58
N GLY A 171 -10.63 0.90 6.39
CA GLY A 171 -10.66 0.16 5.14
C GLY A 171 -12.10 -0.21 4.74
N PRO A 172 -12.70 0.48 3.73
CA PRO A 172 -14.10 0.26 3.35
C PRO A 172 -14.41 -1.17 2.88
N ARG A 173 -13.47 -1.84 2.20
CA ARG A 173 -13.64 -3.24 1.78
C ARG A 173 -13.40 -4.20 2.92
N LEU A 174 -12.45 -3.90 3.82
CA LEU A 174 -12.25 -4.70 5.03
C LEU A 174 -13.50 -4.78 5.90
N VAL A 175 -14.22 -3.66 6.02
CA VAL A 175 -15.51 -3.59 6.73
C VAL A 175 -16.61 -4.30 5.96
N ALA A 176 -16.77 -4.00 4.67
CA ALA A 176 -17.85 -4.57 3.85
C ALA A 176 -17.75 -6.10 3.71
N GLU A 177 -16.55 -6.65 3.72
CA GLU A 177 -16.28 -8.08 3.60
C GLU A 177 -16.12 -8.78 4.96
N GLU A 178 -16.28 -8.05 6.07
CA GLU A 178 -16.10 -8.57 7.44
C GLU A 178 -14.78 -9.36 7.58
N HIS A 179 -13.66 -8.75 7.15
CA HIS A 179 -12.39 -9.45 7.06
C HIS A 179 -12.04 -10.18 8.38
N PRO A 180 -11.52 -11.43 8.37
CA PRO A 180 -11.29 -12.20 9.60
C PRO A 180 -10.40 -11.51 10.65
N LEU A 181 -9.44 -10.72 10.19
CA LEU A 181 -8.55 -9.92 11.05
C LEU A 181 -9.07 -8.50 11.37
N LEU A 182 -10.28 -8.14 10.93
CA LEU A 182 -10.84 -6.78 11.08
C LEU A 182 -10.90 -6.35 12.54
N ARG A 183 -11.37 -7.23 13.43
CA ARG A 183 -11.49 -6.96 14.87
C ARG A 183 -10.13 -6.63 15.50
N GLN A 184 -9.11 -7.43 15.21
CA GLN A 184 -7.74 -7.22 15.69
C GLN A 184 -7.13 -5.95 15.09
N HIS A 185 -7.38 -5.67 13.81
CA HIS A 185 -6.93 -4.45 13.15
C HIS A 185 -7.56 -3.20 13.76
N LEU A 186 -8.87 -3.23 14.04
CA LEU A 186 -9.59 -2.16 14.70
C LEU A 186 -9.05 -1.90 16.11
N ASP A 187 -8.74 -2.96 16.88
CA ASP A 187 -8.10 -2.83 18.19
C ASP A 187 -6.71 -2.15 18.09
N VAL A 188 -5.92 -2.46 17.05
CA VAL A 188 -4.63 -1.79 16.79
C VAL A 188 -4.83 -0.31 16.46
N LEU A 189 -5.82 0.04 15.63
CA LEU A 189 -6.11 1.43 15.28
C LEU A 189 -6.60 2.24 16.49
N ILE A 190 -7.50 1.67 17.31
CA ILE A 190 -7.99 2.30 18.56
C ILE A 190 -6.83 2.54 19.52
N ALA A 191 -5.97 1.54 19.74
CA ALA A 191 -4.80 1.68 20.61
C ALA A 191 -3.86 2.81 20.13
N ARG A 192 -3.64 2.90 18.82
CA ARG A 192 -2.85 3.97 18.21
C ARG A 192 -3.46 5.35 18.43
N GLU A 193 -4.75 5.52 18.18
CA GLU A 193 -5.42 6.82 18.39
C GLU A 193 -5.44 7.22 19.87
N ARG A 194 -5.63 6.28 20.80
CA ARG A 194 -5.50 6.53 22.25
C ARG A 194 -4.09 6.98 22.63
N ALA A 195 -3.05 6.37 22.05
CA ALA A 195 -1.67 6.78 22.29
C ALA A 195 -1.40 8.21 21.79
N ILE A 196 -1.91 8.56 20.60
CA ILE A 196 -1.81 9.92 20.06
C ILE A 196 -2.56 10.91 20.95
N LEU A 197 -3.77 10.56 21.41
CA LEU A 197 -4.56 11.39 22.31
C LEU A 197 -3.80 11.71 23.60
N ALA A 198 -3.25 10.70 24.27
CA ALA A 198 -2.46 10.87 25.48
C ALA A 198 -1.22 11.75 25.27
N GLN A 199 -0.55 11.62 24.11
CA GLN A 199 0.60 12.47 23.76
C GLN A 199 0.21 13.95 23.57
N ILE A 200 -0.98 14.24 23.04
CA ILE A 200 -1.46 15.61 22.86
C ILE A 200 -1.89 16.20 24.20
N GLU A 201 -2.64 15.44 25.01
CA GLU A 201 -3.13 15.90 26.33
C GLU A 201 -2.00 16.08 27.35
N GLY A 202 -0.91 15.32 27.24
CA GLY A 202 0.28 15.46 28.09
C GLY A 202 1.13 16.71 27.81
N ARG A 203 0.83 17.50 26.77
CA ARG A 203 1.56 18.75 26.47
C ARG A 203 0.86 19.94 27.13
N ALA A 204 1.58 20.65 28.01
CA ALA A 204 1.08 21.88 28.61
C ALA A 204 0.92 23.00 27.55
N GLY A 205 -0.28 23.60 27.48
CA GLY A 205 -0.60 24.68 26.54
C GLY A 205 -0.99 24.18 25.14
N LEU A 206 -2.29 24.04 24.89
CA LEU A 206 -2.80 23.65 23.58
C LEU A 206 -2.79 24.86 22.63
N SER A 207 -1.85 24.88 21.68
CA SER A 207 -1.93 25.76 20.51
C SER A 207 -3.24 25.49 19.74
N ARG A 208 -3.66 26.43 18.90
CA ARG A 208 -4.84 26.24 18.01
C ARG A 208 -4.71 24.97 17.15
N GLU A 209 -3.50 24.71 16.64
CA GLU A 209 -3.19 23.50 15.88
C GLU A 209 -3.36 22.23 16.72
N ASN A 210 -2.93 22.25 17.99
CA ASN A 210 -3.13 21.12 18.90
C ASN A 210 -4.62 20.88 19.20
N TRP A 211 -5.45 21.92 19.25
CA TRP A 211 -6.91 21.79 19.42
C TRP A 211 -7.59 21.12 18.22
N GLU A 212 -7.24 21.54 17.01
CA GLU A 212 -7.78 20.95 15.78
C GLU A 212 -7.38 19.47 15.68
N ARG A 213 -6.11 19.16 15.96
CA ARG A 213 -5.61 17.78 16.01
C ARG A 213 -6.30 16.95 17.09
N LEU A 214 -6.50 17.51 18.29
CA LEU A 214 -7.20 16.85 19.39
C LEU A 214 -8.63 16.48 18.99
N ARG A 215 -9.36 17.42 18.37
CA ARG A 215 -10.72 17.22 17.90
C ARG A 215 -10.79 16.12 16.83
N ALA A 216 -9.86 16.13 15.87
CA ALA A 216 -9.79 15.12 14.82
C ALA A 216 -9.56 13.71 15.40
N VAL A 217 -8.60 13.58 16.33
CA VAL A 217 -8.30 12.30 17.01
C VAL A 217 -9.49 11.82 17.82
N LYS A 218 -10.15 12.67 18.61
CA LYS A 218 -11.34 12.29 19.39
C LYS A 218 -12.49 11.84 18.50
N THR A 219 -12.70 12.52 17.37
CA THR A 219 -13.75 12.16 16.41
C THR A 219 -13.48 10.79 15.77
N ARG A 220 -12.24 10.56 15.31
CA ARG A 220 -11.86 9.25 14.76
C ARG A 220 -11.95 8.14 15.81
N LEU A 221 -11.43 8.36 17.01
CA LEU A 221 -11.48 7.39 18.10
C LEU A 221 -12.91 6.99 18.43
N ALA A 222 -13.81 7.96 18.61
CA ALA A 222 -15.23 7.69 18.87
C ALA A 222 -15.89 6.89 17.73
N GLY A 223 -15.55 7.20 16.48
CA GLY A 223 -16.02 6.45 15.32
C GLY A 223 -15.53 5.00 15.31
N LEU A 224 -14.24 4.78 15.56
CA LEU A 224 -13.64 3.44 15.62
C LEU A 224 -14.23 2.62 16.78
N GLU A 225 -14.38 3.21 17.97
CA GLU A 225 -15.00 2.55 19.12
C GLU A 225 -16.48 2.22 18.87
N GLY A 226 -17.21 3.10 18.16
CA GLY A 226 -18.57 2.84 17.73
C GLY A 226 -18.68 1.62 16.81
N ILE A 227 -17.82 1.52 15.80
CA ILE A 227 -17.75 0.33 14.92
C ILE A 227 -17.37 -0.90 15.74
N ARG A 228 -16.42 -0.77 16.68
CA ARG A 228 -15.94 -1.89 17.49
C ARG A 228 -17.02 -2.50 18.37
N ALA A 229 -17.97 -1.70 18.84
CA ALA A 229 -19.10 -2.17 19.64
C ALA A 229 -20.13 -2.95 18.81
N CYS A 230 -20.12 -2.80 17.48
CA CYS A 230 -21.00 -3.51 16.56
C CYS A 230 -20.40 -4.81 15.99
N LEU A 231 -19.11 -5.11 16.28
CA LEU A 231 -18.35 -6.29 15.84
C LEU A 231 -18.02 -7.25 16.99
#